data_AF-A0A836SFA8-F1
#
_entry.id   AF-A0A836SFA8-F1
#
_cell.length_a   1.000
_cell.length_b   1.000
_cell.length_c   1.000
_cell.angle_alpha   90.00
_cell.angle_beta   90.00
_cell.angle_gamma   90.00
#
_symmetry.space_group_name_H-M   'P 1'
#
loop_
_entity.id
_entity.type
_entity.pdbx_description
1 polymer ?
#
loop_
_entity_poly.entity_id
_entity_poly.type
_entity_poly.pdbx_seq_one_letter_code
_entity_poly.pdbx_strand_id
1 'polypeptide(L)'
;MRVNQGWAGKNWGSLWLPRIGQEVIISFLNGNPDTPLVTGAVYNAQQTVPYTLPTDQTKSTIKSNTSKGGKGYNEIRFEDKKDKEEVWVHAQKDMNIVVEHDRTKKVLNDETNTIKMNRTTTIEEKDDKLTVAKGNRTTTIKLARTTTVEEKDDALTVGKGSRIITIKEKDYKLTVDKGNREVKVQKGNETHLVQGTREIKIIKDETHINQANFTQKVTKNYLLKVTGNLTIDVTGNITLKSAKSITLKAGMNITSQAGMNLTAKAGMNLTNKAAMSLTNDAGMSLTNKAGMALTNKAGLSLTDKAVMITNDASAMLTSKAGAMHQAKAGALMMVKGAIVMIN
;
A
#
# COMPACT_ATOMS: atom_id res chain seq x y z
N MET A 1 72.02 33.07 -10.34
CA MET A 1 72.25 32.94 -8.89
C MET A 1 71.38 31.82 -8.34
N ARG A 2 71.88 31.01 -7.40
CA ARG A 2 71.15 29.88 -6.79
C ARG A 2 70.43 30.33 -5.50
N VAL A 3 69.47 29.55 -5.04
CA VAL A 3 68.69 29.81 -3.81
C VAL A 3 68.73 28.58 -2.92
N ASN A 4 69.08 28.77 -1.64
CA ASN A 4 69.01 27.75 -0.60
C ASN A 4 67.55 27.31 -0.39
N GLN A 5 67.32 26.02 -0.21
CA GLN A 5 66.02 25.42 0.06
C GLN A 5 66.08 24.61 1.35
N GLY A 6 64.99 24.54 2.11
CA GLY A 6 64.96 23.82 3.39
C GLY A 6 65.19 22.31 3.24
N TRP A 7 64.91 21.74 2.06
CA TRP A 7 65.16 20.33 1.75
C TRP A 7 65.30 20.14 0.24
N ALA A 8 66.41 19.56 -0.25
CA ALA A 8 66.67 19.40 -1.68
C ALA A 8 67.31 18.04 -2.01
N GLY A 9 66.64 17.25 -2.84
CA GLY A 9 67.12 15.99 -3.39
C GLY A 9 66.97 15.93 -4.92
N LYS A 10 67.33 14.80 -5.53
CA LYS A 10 67.20 14.59 -6.98
C LYS A 10 65.72 14.45 -7.37
N ASN A 11 65.09 15.53 -7.84
CA ASN A 11 63.66 15.62 -8.22
C ASN A 11 62.65 15.47 -7.07
N TRP A 12 63.04 15.79 -5.84
CA TRP A 12 62.14 15.85 -4.67
C TRP A 12 62.68 16.83 -3.62
N GLY A 13 61.82 17.39 -2.77
CA GLY A 13 62.19 18.38 -1.74
C GLY A 13 61.19 19.53 -1.62
N SER A 14 61.61 20.62 -0.97
CA SER A 14 60.87 21.88 -0.91
C SER A 14 61.38 22.88 -1.95
N LEU A 15 60.50 23.73 -2.45
CA LEU A 15 60.86 24.77 -3.41
C LEU A 15 60.05 26.04 -3.17
N TRP A 16 60.72 27.07 -2.68
CA TRP A 16 60.17 28.40 -2.47
C TRP A 16 61.06 29.42 -3.19
N LEU A 17 60.51 30.03 -4.24
CA LEU A 17 61.24 31.00 -5.04
C LEU A 17 60.95 32.42 -4.53
N PRO A 18 62.00 33.22 -4.22
CA PRO A 18 61.84 34.64 -3.97
C PRO A 18 61.15 35.32 -5.16
N ARG A 19 60.22 36.22 -4.87
CA ARG A 19 59.50 37.03 -5.85
C ARG A 19 60.13 38.41 -5.97
N ILE A 20 59.91 39.06 -7.11
CA ILE A 20 60.38 40.43 -7.36
C ILE A 20 59.88 41.35 -6.23
N GLY A 21 60.81 42.09 -5.62
CA GLY A 21 60.54 43.03 -4.52
C GLY A 21 60.71 42.44 -3.11
N GLN A 22 61.00 41.14 -2.96
CA GLN A 22 61.33 40.54 -1.66
C GLN A 22 62.80 40.74 -1.30
N GLU A 23 63.06 40.95 0.00
CA GLU A 23 64.42 41.06 0.54
C GLU A 23 65.03 39.67 0.79
N VAL A 24 66.23 39.46 0.28
CA VAL A 24 66.97 38.20 0.36
C VAL A 24 68.35 38.41 0.96
N ILE A 25 68.83 37.42 1.70
CA ILE A 25 70.20 37.37 2.22
C ILE A 25 71.08 36.69 1.17
N ILE A 26 72.12 37.37 0.71
CA ILE A 26 73.11 36.84 -0.22
C ILE A 26 74.39 36.50 0.56
N SER A 27 74.87 35.26 0.40
CA SER A 27 76.19 34.83 0.86
C SER A 27 77.09 34.58 -0.35
N PHE A 28 78.39 34.80 -0.16
CA PHE A 28 79.41 34.64 -1.19
C PHE A 28 80.25 33.41 -0.86
N LEU A 29 80.31 32.43 -1.77
CA LEU A 29 81.06 31.20 -1.52
C LEU A 29 82.55 31.52 -1.39
N ASN A 30 83.17 31.10 -0.28
CA ASN A 30 84.56 31.44 0.08
C ASN A 30 84.85 32.96 0.08
N GLY A 31 83.83 33.80 0.28
CA GLY A 31 83.96 35.26 0.23
C GLY A 31 84.13 35.84 -1.18
N ASN A 32 84.00 35.05 -2.24
CA ASN A 32 84.15 35.53 -3.61
C ASN A 32 82.86 36.23 -4.11
N PRO A 33 82.88 37.56 -4.37
CA PRO A 33 81.71 38.32 -4.83
C PRO A 33 81.10 37.82 -6.14
N ASP A 34 81.88 37.13 -6.98
CA ASP A 34 81.42 36.59 -8.26
C ASP A 34 80.65 35.26 -8.12
N THR A 35 80.57 34.70 -6.91
CA THR A 35 79.87 33.42 -6.63
C THR A 35 78.75 33.57 -5.58
N PRO A 36 77.71 34.37 -5.85
CA PRO A 36 76.63 34.61 -4.90
C PRO A 36 75.65 33.43 -4.80
N LEU A 37 75.12 33.25 -3.59
CA LEU A 37 74.08 32.28 -3.24
C LEU A 37 73.07 32.96 -2.31
N VAL A 38 71.77 32.88 -2.63
CA VAL A 38 70.74 33.31 -1.67
C VAL A 38 70.63 32.28 -0.55
N THR A 39 70.83 32.69 0.69
CA THR A 39 70.84 31.80 1.87
C THR A 39 69.67 32.00 2.82
N GLY A 40 68.90 33.08 2.65
CA GLY A 40 67.69 33.35 3.42
C GLY A 40 66.83 34.45 2.80
N ALA A 41 65.67 34.68 3.40
CA ALA A 41 64.77 35.79 3.11
C ALA A 41 64.26 36.39 4.42
N VAL A 42 64.06 37.71 4.45
CA VAL A 42 63.66 38.43 5.66
C VAL A 42 62.47 39.33 5.38
N TYR A 43 61.63 39.51 6.41
CA TYR A 43 60.59 40.54 6.41
C TYR A 43 61.20 41.89 6.78
N ASN A 44 60.60 42.98 6.29
CA ASN A 44 61.00 44.35 6.56
C ASN A 44 59.76 45.26 6.68
N ALA A 45 59.95 46.58 6.71
CA ALA A 45 58.86 47.53 6.89
C ALA A 45 57.83 47.53 5.74
N GLN A 46 58.22 47.11 4.53
CA GLN A 46 57.37 47.05 3.34
C GLN A 46 56.84 45.64 3.09
N GLN A 47 57.68 44.62 3.25
CA GLN A 47 57.33 43.19 3.22
C GLN A 47 57.08 42.75 4.66
N THR A 48 55.89 43.03 5.18
CA THR A 48 55.54 42.73 6.57
C THR A 48 55.28 41.24 6.79
N VAL A 49 55.38 40.81 8.05
CA VAL A 49 55.01 39.44 8.47
C VAL A 49 53.54 39.12 8.16
N PRO A 50 53.16 37.83 7.96
CA PRO A 50 51.79 37.44 7.60
C PRO A 50 50.74 37.66 8.70
N TYR A 51 51.19 37.77 9.95
CA TYR A 51 50.39 37.99 11.15
C TYR A 51 51.02 39.06 12.02
N THR A 52 50.21 39.85 12.71
CA THR A 52 50.68 41.01 13.48
C THR A 52 51.45 40.57 14.73
N LEU A 53 52.72 40.92 14.84
CA LEU A 53 53.55 40.62 16.01
C LEU A 53 53.68 41.85 16.93
N PRO A 54 53.71 41.66 18.27
CA PRO A 54 53.70 40.39 19.00
C PRO A 54 52.30 39.81 19.29
N THR A 55 51.22 40.46 18.84
CA THR A 55 49.83 40.06 19.15
C THR A 55 49.53 38.59 18.80
N ASP A 56 50.00 38.14 17.65
CA ASP A 56 49.78 36.80 17.09
C ASP A 56 51.03 35.91 17.20
N GLN A 57 51.84 36.11 18.25
CA GLN A 57 53.12 35.39 18.44
C GLN A 57 53.00 33.86 18.54
N THR A 58 51.79 33.33 18.81
CA THR A 58 51.51 31.89 18.90
C THR A 58 51.06 31.28 17.56
N LYS A 59 51.03 32.05 16.47
CA LYS A 59 50.68 31.56 15.13
C LYS A 59 51.93 31.19 14.34
N SER A 60 51.92 29.99 13.79
CA SER A 60 52.89 29.50 12.81
C SER A 60 52.19 29.28 11.47
N THR A 61 52.80 29.68 10.35
CA THR A 61 52.14 29.58 9.03
C THR A 61 53.09 29.35 7.86
N ILE A 62 52.57 28.67 6.84
CA ILE A 62 53.07 28.72 5.47
C ILE A 62 51.96 29.33 4.61
N LYS A 63 52.13 30.59 4.23
CA LYS A 63 51.15 31.37 3.45
C LYS A 63 51.71 31.75 2.09
N SER A 64 50.99 31.39 1.05
CA SER A 64 51.31 31.78 -0.33
C SER A 64 50.58 33.07 -0.74
N ASN A 65 50.83 33.55 -1.96
CA ASN A 65 50.05 34.64 -2.56
C ASN A 65 49.83 34.31 -4.03
N THR A 66 48.62 34.50 -4.56
CA THR A 66 48.33 34.27 -5.98
C THR A 66 49.23 35.12 -6.87
N SER A 67 49.68 34.57 -7.99
CA SER A 67 50.56 35.26 -8.96
C SER A 67 50.06 35.03 -10.39
N LYS A 68 50.11 36.02 -11.29
CA LYS A 68 50.46 37.45 -11.07
C LYS A 68 49.24 38.25 -10.59
N GLY A 69 49.47 39.43 -9.97
CA GLY A 69 48.39 40.38 -9.59
C GLY A 69 47.57 40.00 -8.35
N GLY A 70 48.19 39.36 -7.36
CA GLY A 70 47.53 38.55 -6.31
C GLY A 70 46.36 39.17 -5.56
N LYS A 71 45.24 38.45 -5.51
CA LYS A 71 44.02 38.73 -4.72
C LYS A 71 43.51 37.49 -3.96
N GLY A 72 44.43 36.62 -3.54
CA GLY A 72 44.11 35.35 -2.88
C GLY A 72 45.36 34.61 -2.40
N TYR A 73 45.17 33.53 -1.65
CA TYR A 73 46.27 32.76 -1.06
C TYR A 73 45.87 31.32 -0.71
N ASN A 74 46.82 30.40 -0.73
CA ASN A 74 46.72 29.12 -0.03
C ASN A 74 47.52 29.21 1.28
N GLU A 75 47.04 28.56 2.33
CA GLU A 75 47.66 28.63 3.66
C GLU A 75 47.45 27.34 4.46
N ILE A 76 48.49 26.97 5.21
CA ILE A 76 48.40 26.05 6.34
C ILE A 76 48.90 26.83 7.57
N ARG A 77 48.02 27.02 8.55
CA ARG A 77 48.31 27.74 9.79
C ARG A 77 48.09 26.82 10.99
N PHE A 78 48.94 26.99 12.00
CA PHE A 78 48.82 26.43 13.34
C PHE A 78 48.69 27.57 14.35
N GLU A 79 47.70 27.48 15.24
CA GLU A 79 47.55 28.35 16.42
C GLU A 79 47.84 27.51 17.67
N ASP A 80 48.82 27.94 18.46
CA ASP A 80 49.27 27.25 19.67
C ASP A 80 48.83 27.95 20.97
N LYS A 81 47.92 28.94 20.88
CA LYS A 81 47.31 29.55 22.05
C LYS A 81 46.47 28.52 22.80
N LYS A 82 46.88 28.25 24.05
CA LYS A 82 46.22 27.32 24.96
C LYS A 82 44.69 27.48 24.97
N ASP A 83 43.99 26.35 24.82
CA ASP A 83 42.52 26.23 24.79
C ASP A 83 41.86 26.93 23.60
N LYS A 84 42.64 27.33 22.59
CA LYS A 84 42.21 27.97 21.33
C LYS A 84 43.00 27.43 20.13
N GLU A 85 43.54 26.22 20.27
CA GLU A 85 44.39 25.60 19.26
C GLU A 85 43.61 25.34 17.97
N GLU A 86 44.25 25.61 16.83
CA GLU A 86 43.62 25.44 15.52
C GLU A 86 44.64 25.01 14.49
N VAL A 87 44.25 24.06 13.64
CA VAL A 87 44.88 23.85 12.33
C VAL A 87 43.94 24.39 11.27
N TRP A 88 44.38 25.39 10.52
CA TRP A 88 43.59 26.00 9.46
C TRP A 88 44.23 25.73 8.11
N VAL A 89 43.45 25.13 7.21
CA VAL A 89 43.85 24.83 5.83
C VAL A 89 42.94 25.60 4.89
N HIS A 90 43.54 26.41 4.02
CA HIS A 90 42.82 27.19 3.02
C HIS A 90 43.38 26.93 1.63
N ALA A 91 42.49 26.52 0.73
CA ALA A 91 42.75 26.44 -0.69
C ALA A 91 41.99 27.56 -1.40
N GLN A 92 42.70 28.40 -2.16
CA GLN A 92 42.10 29.53 -2.88
C GLN A 92 41.14 29.10 -3.99
N LYS A 93 41.35 27.89 -4.54
CA LYS A 93 40.61 27.37 -5.68
C LYS A 93 40.24 25.91 -5.47
N ASP A 94 41.13 25.00 -5.86
CA ASP A 94 40.90 23.55 -5.81
C ASP A 94 41.76 22.92 -4.71
N MET A 95 41.20 21.95 -3.97
CA MET A 95 41.94 21.12 -3.00
C MET A 95 41.79 19.65 -3.40
N ASN A 96 42.89 19.03 -3.80
CA ASN A 96 42.94 17.60 -4.11
C ASN A 96 43.63 16.86 -2.96
N ILE A 97 43.03 15.75 -2.53
CA ILE A 97 43.58 14.85 -1.51
C ILE A 97 43.60 13.45 -2.10
N VAL A 98 44.78 12.86 -2.22
CA VAL A 98 44.98 11.48 -2.70
C VAL A 98 45.60 10.68 -1.56
N VAL A 99 45.00 9.53 -1.24
CA VAL A 99 45.49 8.60 -0.21
C VAL A 99 45.53 7.22 -0.86
N GLU A 100 46.74 6.69 -1.05
CA GLU A 100 46.98 5.43 -1.79
C GLU A 100 46.63 4.16 -1.00
N HIS A 101 46.34 4.31 0.29
CA HIS A 101 46.00 3.20 1.19
C HIS A 101 44.85 3.64 2.10
N ASP A 102 45.09 3.79 3.40
CA ASP A 102 44.02 4.06 4.37
C ASP A 102 43.96 5.54 4.76
N ARG A 103 42.73 6.07 4.79
CA ARG A 103 42.41 7.35 5.42
C ARG A 103 41.58 7.13 6.67
N THR A 104 42.14 7.46 7.83
CA THR A 104 41.40 7.50 9.11
C THR A 104 41.04 8.95 9.47
N LYS A 105 39.79 9.19 9.86
CA LYS A 105 39.34 10.47 10.45
C LYS A 105 38.65 10.20 11.80
N LYS A 106 39.12 10.87 12.85
CA LYS A 106 38.54 10.80 14.19
C LYS A 106 38.27 12.21 14.70
N VAL A 107 37.00 12.51 14.96
CA VAL A 107 36.55 13.78 15.56
C VAL A 107 35.91 13.44 16.90
N LEU A 108 36.40 14.03 17.99
CA LEU A 108 35.98 13.70 19.36
C LEU A 108 34.77 14.51 19.83
N ASN A 109 34.48 15.61 19.14
CA ASN A 109 33.32 16.44 19.38
C ASN A 109 32.51 16.53 18.07
N ASP A 110 32.25 17.74 17.57
CA ASP A 110 31.37 17.95 16.42
C ASP A 110 32.10 18.06 15.08
N GLU A 111 31.45 17.59 14.02
CA GLU A 111 31.86 17.80 12.63
C GLU A 111 30.74 18.50 11.86
N THR A 112 31.08 19.59 11.16
CA THR A 112 30.17 20.29 10.24
C THR A 112 30.76 20.33 8.84
N ASN A 113 29.97 19.94 7.83
CA ASN A 113 30.35 19.99 6.43
C ASN A 113 29.31 20.79 5.64
N THR A 114 29.76 21.79 4.87
CA THR A 114 28.90 22.58 3.99
C THR A 114 29.41 22.50 2.55
N ILE A 115 28.58 21.99 1.64
CA ILE A 115 28.84 21.92 0.21
C ILE A 115 27.77 22.76 -0.48
N LYS A 116 28.17 23.84 -1.17
CA LYS A 116 27.22 24.77 -1.82
C LYS A 116 26.66 24.26 -3.14
N MET A 117 27.43 23.40 -3.81
CA MET A 117 27.08 22.83 -5.10
C MET A 117 26.83 21.32 -4.93
N ASN A 118 27.51 20.49 -5.72
CA ASN A 118 27.29 19.06 -5.77
C ASN A 118 28.28 18.30 -4.88
N ARG A 119 27.81 17.18 -4.31
CA ARG A 119 28.65 16.15 -3.69
C ARG A 119 28.39 14.82 -4.38
N THR A 120 29.45 14.15 -4.80
CA THR A 120 29.42 12.77 -5.30
C THR A 120 30.24 11.89 -4.35
N THR A 121 29.73 10.70 -4.03
CA THR A 121 30.46 9.67 -3.28
C THR A 121 30.33 8.36 -4.04
N THR A 122 31.44 7.69 -4.31
CA THR A 122 31.49 6.38 -4.97
C THR A 122 32.28 5.42 -4.09
N ILE A 123 31.71 4.24 -3.83
CA ILE A 123 32.38 3.10 -3.21
C ILE A 123 32.32 2.00 -4.27
N GLU A 124 33.48 1.59 -4.82
CA GLU A 124 33.51 0.74 -6.01
C GLU A 124 33.35 -0.75 -5.68
N GLU A 125 33.96 -1.21 -4.59
CA GLU A 125 34.15 -2.65 -4.35
C GLU A 125 33.35 -3.21 -3.17
N LYS A 126 33.19 -2.43 -2.09
CA LYS A 126 32.73 -2.94 -0.79
C LYS A 126 31.63 -2.06 -0.19
N ASP A 127 31.49 -2.12 1.12
CA ASP A 127 30.32 -1.60 1.84
C ASP A 127 30.47 -0.15 2.29
N ASP A 128 29.35 0.57 2.32
CA ASP A 128 29.17 1.79 3.10
C ASP A 128 28.35 1.47 4.36
N LYS A 129 28.89 1.80 5.54
CA LYS A 129 28.25 1.52 6.82
C LYS A 129 28.10 2.80 7.64
N LEU A 130 26.85 3.14 7.95
CA LEU A 130 26.52 4.18 8.93
C LEU A 130 25.89 3.56 10.18
N THR A 131 26.47 3.89 11.34
CA THR A 131 25.89 3.58 12.65
C THR A 131 25.61 4.88 13.41
N VAL A 132 24.34 5.10 13.79
CA VAL A 132 23.94 6.15 14.75
C VAL A 132 23.58 5.45 16.06
N ALA A 133 24.53 5.34 16.98
CA ALA A 133 24.35 4.54 18.20
C ALA A 133 23.30 5.14 19.15
N LYS A 134 23.17 6.47 19.17
CA LYS A 134 22.21 7.24 19.97
C LYS A 134 21.75 8.46 19.17
N GLY A 135 20.51 8.88 19.38
CA GLY A 135 19.94 10.05 18.71
C GLY A 135 19.22 9.73 17.40
N ASN A 136 19.08 10.73 16.53
CA ASN A 136 18.22 10.69 15.35
C ASN A 136 19.02 10.92 14.06
N ARG A 137 18.53 10.36 12.94
CA ARG A 137 18.95 10.73 11.59
C ARG A 137 17.80 11.42 10.87
N THR A 138 18.02 12.65 10.44
CA THR A 138 17.04 13.43 9.67
C THR A 138 17.56 13.65 8.24
N THR A 139 16.67 13.60 7.25
CA THR A 139 17.00 13.87 5.84
C THR A 139 15.88 14.65 5.20
N THR A 140 16.20 15.75 4.53
CA THR A 140 15.25 16.60 3.80
C THR A 140 15.70 16.71 2.36
N ILE A 141 14.81 16.38 1.42
CA ILE A 141 15.07 16.42 -0.03
C ILE A 141 13.93 17.23 -0.65
N LYS A 142 14.25 18.36 -1.28
CA LYS A 142 13.25 19.29 -1.84
C LYS A 142 12.71 18.87 -3.20
N LEU A 143 13.52 18.14 -3.97
CA LEU A 143 13.17 17.68 -5.31
C LEU A 143 12.91 16.18 -5.28
N ALA A 144 13.78 15.37 -5.91
CA ALA A 144 13.57 13.94 -6.07
C ALA A 144 14.55 13.09 -5.26
N ARG A 145 14.12 11.88 -4.89
CA ARG A 145 14.96 10.80 -4.39
C ARG A 145 14.71 9.56 -5.24
N THR A 146 15.78 8.93 -5.71
CA THR A 146 15.76 7.64 -6.39
C THR A 146 16.64 6.66 -5.62
N THR A 147 16.17 5.43 -5.50
CA THR A 147 16.92 4.31 -4.91
C THR A 147 16.70 3.08 -5.77
N THR A 148 17.78 2.40 -6.14
CA THR A 148 17.77 1.17 -6.92
C THR A 148 18.61 0.14 -6.18
N VAL A 149 18.08 -1.07 -6.03
CA VAL A 149 18.80 -2.26 -5.57
C VAL A 149 18.68 -3.28 -6.69
N GLU A 150 19.79 -3.67 -7.31
CA GLU A 150 19.77 -4.43 -8.57
C GLU A 150 19.69 -5.95 -8.35
N GLU A 151 20.41 -6.47 -7.36
CA GLU A 151 20.59 -7.92 -7.23
C GLU A 151 19.91 -8.55 -6.02
N LYS A 152 19.84 -7.84 -4.89
CA LYS A 152 19.49 -8.41 -3.58
C LYS A 152 18.37 -7.63 -2.90
N ASP A 153 18.27 -7.78 -1.58
CA ASP A 153 17.14 -7.32 -0.78
C ASP A 153 17.28 -5.85 -0.33
N ASP A 154 16.15 -5.14 -0.30
CA ASP A 154 15.97 -3.90 0.49
C ASP A 154 15.15 -4.22 1.74
N ALA A 155 15.85 -4.38 2.87
CA ALA A 155 15.24 -4.77 4.14
C ALA A 155 15.04 -3.58 5.08
N LEU A 156 13.83 -3.45 5.64
CA LEU A 156 13.51 -2.47 6.69
C LEU A 156 12.89 -3.14 7.91
N THR A 157 13.52 -2.93 9.07
CA THR A 157 12.99 -3.34 10.37
C THR A 157 12.79 -2.12 11.27
N VAL A 158 11.56 -1.96 11.79
CA VAL A 158 11.24 -0.97 12.84
C VAL A 158 10.95 -1.73 14.13
N GLY A 159 11.94 -1.81 15.03
CA GLY A 159 11.83 -2.63 16.24
C GLY A 159 10.79 -2.13 17.25
N LYS A 160 10.65 -0.80 17.38
CA LYS A 160 9.65 -0.13 18.22
C LYS A 160 9.19 1.15 17.52
N GLY A 161 7.92 1.53 17.72
CA GLY A 161 7.35 2.75 17.14
C GLY A 161 6.54 2.47 15.87
N SER A 162 6.49 3.45 14.96
CA SER A 162 5.62 3.42 13.78
C SER A 162 6.39 3.76 12.50
N ARG A 163 6.00 3.15 11.39
CA ARG A 163 6.35 3.61 10.03
C ARG A 163 5.17 4.40 9.48
N ILE A 164 5.37 5.68 9.18
CA ILE A 164 4.33 6.57 8.63
C ILE A 164 4.72 6.95 7.20
N ILE A 165 3.79 6.77 6.26
CA ILE A 165 3.95 7.16 4.86
C ILE A 165 2.79 8.11 4.52
N THR A 166 3.11 9.31 4.06
CA THR A 166 2.12 10.30 3.65
C THR A 166 2.47 10.85 2.28
N ILE A 167 1.55 10.72 1.33
CA ILE A 167 1.66 11.28 -0.02
C ILE A 167 0.52 12.27 -0.16
N LYS A 168 0.86 13.57 -0.30
CA LYS A 168 -0.14 14.64 -0.36
C LYS A 168 -0.76 14.77 -1.74
N GLU A 169 0.03 14.49 -2.78
CA GLU A 169 -0.36 14.67 -4.17
C GLU A 169 0.24 13.53 -5.00
N LYS A 170 -0.43 13.19 -6.09
CA LYS A 170 -0.07 12.10 -7.03
C LYS A 170 -0.24 10.71 -6.42
N ASP A 171 0.50 9.74 -6.96
CA ASP A 171 0.16 8.33 -6.86
C ASP A 171 1.10 7.54 -5.95
N TYR A 172 0.58 6.45 -5.37
CA TYR A 172 1.37 5.36 -4.79
C TYR A 172 1.25 4.13 -5.69
N LYS A 173 2.35 3.73 -6.32
CA LYS A 173 2.40 2.54 -7.19
C LYS A 173 3.24 1.44 -6.54
N LEU A 174 2.66 0.25 -6.46
CA LEU A 174 3.35 -0.98 -6.07
C LEU A 174 3.15 -2.02 -7.17
N THR A 175 4.24 -2.60 -7.64
CA THR A 175 4.23 -3.67 -8.64
C THR A 175 5.11 -4.81 -8.14
N VAL A 176 4.60 -6.04 -8.21
CA VAL A 176 5.32 -7.27 -7.92
C VAL A 176 5.21 -8.12 -9.18
N ASP A 177 6.24 -8.08 -10.04
CA ASP A 177 6.20 -8.78 -11.34
C ASP A 177 6.23 -10.29 -11.17
N LYS A 178 7.00 -10.77 -10.18
CA LYS A 178 7.12 -12.18 -9.82
C LYS A 178 7.22 -12.31 -8.30
N GLY A 179 6.61 -13.35 -7.76
CA GLY A 179 6.59 -13.64 -6.32
C GLY A 179 5.26 -13.32 -5.66
N ASN A 180 5.29 -13.25 -4.33
CA ASN A 180 4.09 -13.13 -3.49
C ASN A 180 4.08 -11.79 -2.74
N ARG A 181 2.87 -11.32 -2.41
CA ARG A 181 2.66 -10.25 -1.43
C ARG A 181 1.93 -10.83 -0.23
N GLU A 182 2.54 -10.72 0.94
CA GLU A 182 1.93 -11.10 2.22
C GLU A 182 1.63 -9.85 3.06
N VAL A 183 0.46 -9.82 3.71
CA VAL A 183 0.09 -8.79 4.70
C VAL A 183 -0.45 -9.52 5.92
N LYS A 184 0.14 -9.26 7.09
CA LYS A 184 -0.21 -9.94 8.34
C LYS A 184 -0.34 -8.95 9.49
N VAL A 185 -1.55 -8.82 10.03
CA VAL A 185 -1.85 -8.05 11.24
C VAL A 185 -2.23 -9.03 12.35
N GLN A 186 -1.31 -9.30 13.27
CA GLN A 186 -1.55 -10.28 14.35
C GLN A 186 -2.46 -9.72 15.46
N LYS A 187 -2.34 -8.42 15.74
CA LYS A 187 -3.14 -7.71 16.73
C LYS A 187 -3.44 -6.31 16.22
N GLY A 188 -4.68 -5.87 16.40
CA GLY A 188 -5.15 -4.56 15.93
C GLY A 188 -6.10 -4.69 14.75
N ASN A 189 -6.34 -3.57 14.07
CA ASN A 189 -7.32 -3.46 12.99
C ASN A 189 -6.62 -3.15 11.67
N GLU A 190 -7.22 -3.57 10.56
CA GLU A 190 -6.89 -3.13 9.22
C GLU A 190 -8.08 -2.35 8.64
N THR A 191 -7.85 -1.14 8.16
CA THR A 191 -8.91 -0.23 7.68
C THR A 191 -8.57 0.26 6.28
N HIS A 192 -9.56 0.22 5.38
CA HIS A 192 -9.44 0.69 4.00
C HIS A 192 -10.56 1.68 3.71
N LEU A 193 -10.21 2.91 3.29
CA LEU A 193 -11.16 3.92 2.82
C LEU A 193 -10.78 4.30 1.39
N VAL A 194 -11.73 4.13 0.47
CA VAL A 194 -11.58 4.54 -0.93
C VAL A 194 -12.76 5.45 -1.26
N GLN A 195 -12.48 6.74 -1.50
CA GLN A 195 -13.52 7.72 -1.88
C GLN A 195 -13.88 7.64 -3.37
N GLY A 196 -12.92 7.21 -4.20
CA GLY A 196 -13.13 6.93 -5.61
C GLY A 196 -13.51 5.47 -5.88
N THR A 197 -13.17 4.99 -7.08
CA THR A 197 -13.40 3.61 -7.49
C THR A 197 -12.33 2.67 -6.93
N ARG A 198 -12.75 1.50 -6.44
CA ARG A 198 -11.87 0.36 -6.14
C ARG A 198 -12.16 -0.76 -7.15
N GLU A 199 -11.21 -1.03 -8.04
CA GLU A 199 -11.25 -2.17 -8.96
C GLU A 199 -10.44 -3.34 -8.40
N ILE A 200 -10.99 -4.56 -8.47
CA ILE A 200 -10.32 -5.79 -8.06
C ILE A 200 -10.55 -6.83 -9.15
N LYS A 201 -9.47 -7.40 -9.68
CA LYS A 201 -9.50 -8.48 -10.67
C LYS A 201 -8.64 -9.64 -10.18
N ILE A 202 -9.28 -10.77 -9.94
CA ILE A 202 -8.63 -12.03 -9.58
C ILE A 202 -8.78 -13.00 -10.76
N ILE A 203 -7.67 -13.60 -11.19
CA ILE A 203 -7.64 -14.50 -12.35
C ILE A 203 -7.82 -15.97 -11.95
N LYS A 204 -7.38 -16.31 -10.74
CA LYS A 204 -7.50 -17.64 -10.15
C LYS A 204 -8.50 -17.59 -8.99
N ASP A 205 -8.42 -18.57 -8.09
CA ASP A 205 -9.34 -18.71 -6.97
C ASP A 205 -9.18 -17.57 -5.94
N GLU A 206 -10.29 -17.20 -5.33
CA GLU A 206 -10.37 -16.26 -4.21
C GLU A 206 -11.12 -16.93 -3.05
N THR A 207 -10.52 -16.92 -1.86
CA THR A 207 -11.09 -17.55 -0.66
C THR A 207 -11.24 -16.51 0.45
N HIS A 208 -12.46 -16.36 0.98
CA HIS A 208 -12.77 -15.47 2.10
C HIS A 208 -13.23 -16.31 3.29
N ILE A 209 -12.54 -16.18 4.42
CA ILE A 209 -12.90 -16.87 5.68
C ILE A 209 -13.10 -15.81 6.76
N ASN A 210 -14.34 -15.65 7.20
CA ASN A 210 -14.71 -14.79 8.33
C ASN A 210 -15.14 -15.69 9.50
N GLN A 211 -14.36 -15.71 10.58
CA GLN A 211 -14.72 -16.46 11.80
C GLN A 211 -15.82 -15.76 12.62
N ALA A 212 -16.01 -14.46 12.38
CA ALA A 212 -17.07 -13.66 12.96
C ALA A 212 -17.98 -13.12 11.84
N ASN A 213 -18.79 -12.11 12.16
CA ASN A 213 -19.77 -11.57 11.22
C ASN A 213 -19.12 -10.96 9.96
N PHE A 214 -19.71 -11.22 8.81
CA PHE A 214 -19.50 -10.49 7.56
C PHE A 214 -20.72 -9.61 7.27
N THR A 215 -20.50 -8.32 7.03
CA THR A 215 -21.59 -7.38 6.69
C THR A 215 -21.28 -6.66 5.39
N GLN A 216 -22.17 -6.83 4.41
CA GLN A 216 -22.09 -6.13 3.13
C GLN A 216 -23.29 -5.19 2.97
N LYS A 217 -23.03 -3.88 3.03
CA LYS A 217 -24.05 -2.85 2.83
C LYS A 217 -23.84 -2.17 1.48
N VAL A 218 -24.83 -2.28 0.60
CA VAL A 218 -24.83 -1.66 -0.74
C VAL A 218 -26.05 -0.75 -0.85
N THR A 219 -25.83 0.55 -1.05
CA THR A 219 -26.90 1.56 -1.10
C THR A 219 -27.52 1.72 -2.49
N LYS A 220 -26.78 1.30 -3.52
CA LYS A 220 -27.25 1.26 -4.91
C LYS A 220 -27.45 -0.21 -5.31
N ASN A 221 -27.01 -0.58 -6.50
CA ASN A 221 -27.22 -1.91 -7.05
C ASN A 221 -26.16 -2.89 -6.56
N TYR A 222 -26.60 -4.10 -6.20
CA TYR A 222 -25.74 -5.27 -6.02
C TYR A 222 -26.04 -6.26 -7.13
N LEU A 223 -25.07 -6.49 -8.02
CA LEU A 223 -25.16 -7.47 -9.09
C LEU A 223 -24.25 -8.65 -8.77
N LEU A 224 -24.84 -9.80 -8.49
CA LEU A 224 -24.14 -11.07 -8.40
C LEU A 224 -24.45 -11.88 -9.66
N LYS A 225 -23.43 -12.10 -10.48
CA LYS A 225 -23.52 -12.96 -11.67
C LYS A 225 -22.59 -14.15 -11.50
N VAL A 226 -23.18 -15.34 -11.49
CA VAL A 226 -22.45 -16.62 -11.38
C VAL A 226 -22.76 -17.41 -12.64
N THR A 227 -21.72 -17.79 -13.40
CA THR A 227 -21.87 -18.61 -14.61
C THR A 227 -21.90 -20.10 -14.31
N GLY A 228 -21.17 -20.52 -13.26
CA GLY A 228 -21.27 -21.85 -12.69
C GLY A 228 -22.40 -21.94 -11.66
N ASN A 229 -22.18 -22.77 -10.65
CA ASN A 229 -23.15 -22.98 -9.57
C ASN A 229 -23.03 -21.91 -8.49
N LEU A 230 -24.17 -21.44 -7.99
CA LEU A 230 -24.26 -20.68 -6.74
C LEU A 230 -24.88 -21.59 -5.67
N THR A 231 -24.11 -21.92 -4.64
CA THR A 231 -24.59 -22.66 -3.47
C THR A 231 -24.66 -21.73 -2.27
N ILE A 232 -25.82 -21.68 -1.62
CA ILE A 232 -26.03 -20.95 -0.36
C ILE A 232 -26.41 -22.01 0.68
N ASP A 233 -25.43 -22.46 1.44
CA ASP A 233 -25.61 -23.42 2.53
C ASP A 233 -25.61 -22.68 3.87
N VAL A 234 -26.75 -22.68 4.55
CA VAL A 234 -26.98 -21.88 5.75
C VAL A 234 -27.64 -22.76 6.79
N THR A 235 -26.97 -22.93 7.93
CA THR A 235 -27.51 -23.69 9.07
C THR A 235 -28.58 -22.93 9.84
N GLY A 236 -28.51 -21.59 9.81
CA GLY A 236 -29.53 -20.69 10.35
C GLY A 236 -30.63 -20.36 9.34
N ASN A 237 -31.22 -19.18 9.49
CA ASN A 237 -32.30 -18.72 8.64
C ASN A 237 -31.80 -17.97 7.40
N ILE A 238 -32.41 -18.23 6.25
CA ILE A 238 -32.34 -17.35 5.08
C ILE A 238 -33.58 -16.45 5.08
N THR A 239 -33.40 -15.14 4.91
CA THR A 239 -34.51 -14.17 4.84
C THR A 239 -34.36 -13.26 3.62
N LEU A 240 -35.34 -13.27 2.72
CA LEU A 240 -35.39 -12.41 1.54
C LEU A 240 -36.54 -11.41 1.69
N LYS A 241 -36.22 -10.12 1.77
CA LYS A 241 -37.21 -9.04 1.88
C LYS A 241 -37.07 -8.09 0.69
N SER A 242 -38.17 -7.89 -0.04
CA SER A 242 -38.26 -6.94 -1.15
C SER A 242 -39.53 -6.12 -1.00
N ALA A 243 -39.42 -4.79 -1.14
CA ALA A 243 -40.57 -3.90 -1.13
C ALA A 243 -41.39 -3.96 -2.44
N LYS A 244 -40.80 -4.51 -3.51
CA LYS A 244 -41.43 -4.65 -4.82
C LYS A 244 -41.75 -6.12 -5.08
N SER A 245 -40.87 -6.81 -5.78
CA SER A 245 -41.07 -8.22 -6.14
C SER A 245 -39.81 -9.03 -5.87
N ILE A 246 -40.04 -10.34 -5.71
CA ILE A 246 -39.03 -11.39 -5.81
C ILE A 246 -39.48 -12.26 -6.99
N THR A 247 -38.60 -12.49 -7.95
CA THR A 247 -38.89 -13.32 -9.13
C THR A 247 -37.95 -14.51 -9.13
N LEU A 248 -38.50 -15.72 -9.12
CA LEU A 248 -37.75 -16.97 -9.22
C LEU A 248 -38.09 -17.62 -10.56
N LYS A 249 -37.09 -17.85 -11.40
CA LYS A 249 -37.23 -18.49 -12.71
C LYS A 249 -36.13 -19.52 -12.86
N ALA A 250 -36.50 -20.74 -13.23
CA ALA A 250 -35.56 -21.80 -13.58
C ALA A 250 -35.94 -22.37 -14.95
N GLY A 251 -34.95 -22.76 -15.74
CA GLY A 251 -35.18 -23.42 -17.04
C GLY A 251 -35.65 -24.87 -16.91
N MET A 252 -35.41 -25.50 -15.75
CA MET A 252 -35.85 -26.86 -15.44
C MET A 252 -36.84 -26.84 -14.28
N ASN A 253 -36.34 -26.78 -13.04
CA ASN A 253 -37.16 -26.97 -11.84
C ASN A 253 -36.90 -25.87 -10.80
N ILE A 254 -37.96 -25.51 -10.09
CA ILE A 254 -37.89 -24.84 -8.79
C ILE A 254 -38.46 -25.83 -7.78
N THR A 255 -37.64 -26.28 -6.84
CA THR A 255 -38.05 -27.21 -5.78
C THR A 255 -38.10 -26.47 -4.45
N SER A 256 -39.26 -26.50 -3.80
CA SER A 256 -39.48 -25.93 -2.46
C SER A 256 -40.00 -27.00 -1.52
N GLN A 257 -39.21 -27.35 -0.51
CA GLN A 257 -39.55 -28.38 0.47
C GLN A 257 -39.32 -27.84 1.88
N ALA A 258 -40.23 -28.17 2.81
CA ALA A 258 -40.10 -27.85 4.22
C ALA A 258 -40.41 -29.10 5.05
N GLY A 259 -39.65 -29.33 6.14
CA GLY A 259 -39.87 -30.48 7.02
C GLY A 259 -41.10 -30.36 7.92
N MET A 260 -41.60 -29.14 8.14
CA MET A 260 -42.81 -28.89 8.94
C MET A 260 -43.92 -28.24 8.10
N ASN A 261 -43.75 -26.98 7.72
CA ASN A 261 -44.77 -26.21 7.02
C ASN A 261 -44.19 -25.46 5.84
N LEU A 262 -44.88 -25.53 4.69
CA LEU A 262 -44.66 -24.64 3.55
C LEU A 262 -45.88 -23.74 3.39
N THR A 263 -45.72 -22.44 3.66
CA THR A 263 -46.83 -21.47 3.63
C THR A 263 -46.70 -20.53 2.45
N ALA A 264 -47.68 -20.54 1.55
CA ALA A 264 -47.83 -19.57 0.47
C ALA A 264 -49.10 -18.73 0.70
N LYS A 265 -48.93 -17.44 1.02
CA LYS A 265 -50.04 -16.50 1.28
C LYS A 265 -49.95 -15.31 0.32
N ALA A 266 -51.03 -15.05 -0.40
CA ALA A 266 -51.18 -13.86 -1.23
C ALA A 266 -52.31 -12.97 -0.68
N GLY A 267 -52.14 -11.64 -0.77
CA GLY A 267 -53.17 -10.68 -0.34
C GLY A 267 -54.32 -10.52 -1.33
N MET A 268 -54.08 -10.83 -2.62
CA MET A 268 -55.08 -10.72 -3.68
C MET A 268 -55.30 -12.07 -4.36
N ASN A 269 -54.32 -12.56 -5.12
CA ASN A 269 -54.43 -13.82 -5.86
C ASN A 269 -53.20 -14.70 -5.64
N LEU A 270 -53.43 -16.00 -5.43
CA LEU A 270 -52.42 -17.04 -5.57
C LEU A 270 -52.78 -17.88 -6.80
N THR A 271 -51.91 -17.90 -7.82
CA THR A 271 -52.16 -18.60 -9.09
C THR A 271 -51.17 -19.74 -9.27
N ASN A 272 -51.67 -20.97 -9.24
CA ASN A 272 -50.91 -22.16 -9.59
C ASN A 272 -51.41 -22.67 -10.94
N LYS A 273 -50.53 -22.69 -11.95
CA LYS A 273 -50.86 -23.14 -13.30
C LYS A 273 -49.82 -24.16 -13.76
N ALA A 274 -50.27 -25.32 -14.19
CA ALA A 274 -49.46 -26.35 -14.81
C ALA A 274 -50.06 -26.73 -16.17
N ALA A 275 -49.21 -27.03 -17.15
CA ALA A 275 -49.65 -27.42 -18.49
C ALA A 275 -50.13 -28.88 -18.55
N MET A 276 -49.49 -29.76 -17.77
CA MET A 276 -49.79 -31.19 -17.76
C MET A 276 -50.64 -31.57 -16.55
N SER A 277 -50.13 -31.36 -15.33
CA SER A 277 -50.83 -31.73 -14.10
C SER A 277 -50.46 -30.82 -12.93
N LEU A 278 -51.44 -30.60 -12.05
CA LEU A 278 -51.24 -30.02 -10.73
C LEU A 278 -51.67 -31.07 -9.70
N THR A 279 -50.72 -31.63 -8.96
CA THR A 279 -51.00 -32.66 -7.95
C THR A 279 -50.91 -32.05 -6.55
N ASN A 280 -51.99 -32.18 -5.78
CA ASN A 280 -52.02 -31.87 -4.36
C ASN A 280 -52.30 -33.17 -3.60
N ASP A 281 -51.27 -33.75 -2.99
CA ASP A 281 -51.38 -34.99 -2.22
C ASP A 281 -51.27 -34.68 -0.73
N ALA A 282 -52.27 -35.10 0.04
CA ALA A 282 -52.34 -34.85 1.48
C ALA A 282 -52.68 -36.14 2.22
N GLY A 283 -51.82 -36.55 3.16
CA GLY A 283 -51.97 -37.83 3.85
C GLY A 283 -53.16 -37.92 4.81
N MET A 284 -53.60 -36.80 5.40
CA MET A 284 -54.74 -36.76 6.33
C MET A 284 -55.94 -36.01 5.74
N SER A 285 -55.75 -34.76 5.33
CA SER A 285 -56.83 -33.95 4.78
C SER A 285 -56.31 -32.86 3.84
N LEU A 286 -57.10 -32.57 2.82
CA LEU A 286 -56.96 -31.39 1.98
C LEU A 286 -58.15 -30.48 2.22
N THR A 287 -57.92 -29.24 2.65
CA THR A 287 -59.00 -28.30 2.99
C THR A 287 -58.97 -27.08 2.08
N ASN A 288 -60.03 -26.89 1.28
CA ASN A 288 -60.23 -25.69 0.45
C ASN A 288 -61.37 -24.85 1.04
N LYS A 289 -61.04 -23.71 1.66
CA LYS A 289 -62.01 -22.75 2.20
C LYS A 289 -62.16 -21.57 1.25
N ALA A 290 -63.28 -21.48 0.54
CA ALA A 290 -63.62 -20.33 -0.30
C ALA A 290 -64.80 -19.55 0.31
N GLY A 291 -64.66 -18.23 0.43
CA GLY A 291 -65.70 -17.39 1.04
C GLY A 291 -66.92 -17.13 0.15
N MET A 292 -66.73 -17.06 -1.18
CA MET A 292 -67.81 -16.84 -2.14
C MET A 292 -68.14 -18.12 -2.92
N ALA A 293 -67.15 -18.68 -3.62
CA ALA A 293 -67.35 -19.86 -4.45
C ALA A 293 -66.04 -20.66 -4.61
N LEU A 294 -66.17 -21.98 -4.61
CA LEU A 294 -65.15 -22.89 -5.10
C LEU A 294 -65.60 -23.41 -6.46
N THR A 295 -64.87 -23.10 -7.53
CA THR A 295 -65.19 -23.55 -8.89
C THR A 295 -64.16 -24.56 -9.35
N ASN A 296 -64.57 -25.81 -9.51
CA ASN A 296 -63.74 -26.87 -10.10
C ASN A 296 -64.23 -27.16 -11.53
N LYS A 297 -63.43 -26.79 -12.54
CA LYS A 297 -63.75 -27.03 -13.96
C LYS A 297 -62.91 -28.20 -14.47
N ALA A 298 -63.40 -29.42 -14.29
CA ALA A 298 -62.80 -30.61 -14.91
C ALA A 298 -63.35 -30.79 -16.33
N GLY A 299 -62.48 -30.97 -17.33
CA GLY A 299 -62.89 -31.13 -18.74
C GLY A 299 -63.41 -32.54 -19.08
N LEU A 300 -62.87 -33.59 -18.45
CA LEU A 300 -63.25 -34.99 -18.71
C LEU A 300 -64.03 -35.61 -17.55
N SER A 301 -63.52 -35.53 -16.32
CA SER A 301 -64.12 -36.16 -15.14
C SER A 301 -63.65 -35.50 -13.85
N LEU A 302 -64.58 -35.31 -12.90
CA LEU A 302 -64.26 -35.15 -11.49
C LEU A 302 -64.48 -36.51 -10.81
N THR A 303 -63.51 -36.99 -10.06
CA THR A 303 -63.58 -38.30 -9.39
C THR A 303 -63.28 -38.16 -7.92
N ASP A 304 -64.33 -38.17 -7.10
CA ASP A 304 -64.24 -38.13 -5.65
C ASP A 304 -64.30 -39.57 -5.10
N LYS A 305 -63.14 -40.15 -4.80
CA LYS A 305 -63.03 -41.48 -4.16
C LYS A 305 -63.09 -41.33 -2.63
N ALA A 306 -64.24 -40.95 -2.09
CA ALA A 306 -64.46 -40.82 -0.65
C ALA A 306 -65.35 -41.95 -0.11
N VAL A 307 -65.16 -42.33 1.17
CA VAL A 307 -66.09 -43.21 1.90
C VAL A 307 -67.44 -42.52 2.15
N MET A 308 -67.45 -41.17 2.22
CA MET A 308 -68.64 -40.34 2.40
C MET A 308 -68.42 -38.96 1.74
N ILE A 309 -69.44 -38.46 1.02
CA ILE A 309 -69.50 -37.06 0.56
C ILE A 309 -70.65 -36.39 1.30
N THR A 310 -70.34 -35.35 2.08
CA THR A 310 -71.33 -34.65 2.93
C THR A 310 -71.46 -33.21 2.48
N ASN A 311 -72.71 -32.74 2.32
CA ASN A 311 -73.04 -31.36 1.97
C ASN A 311 -74.02 -30.80 3.01
N ASP A 312 -73.48 -30.14 4.04
CA ASP A 312 -74.20 -29.78 5.26
C ASP A 312 -74.95 -28.43 5.24
N ALA A 313 -74.99 -27.71 4.11
CA ALA A 313 -75.71 -26.44 3.97
C ALA A 313 -76.97 -26.57 3.08
N SER A 314 -77.81 -25.53 3.01
CA SER A 314 -78.95 -25.35 2.08
C SER A 314 -78.57 -25.36 0.58
N ALA A 315 -77.46 -26.00 0.23
CA ALA A 315 -76.84 -26.01 -1.07
C ALA A 315 -77.67 -26.81 -2.07
N MET A 316 -78.17 -26.13 -3.09
CA MET A 316 -78.84 -26.74 -4.23
C MET A 316 -77.79 -27.43 -5.12
N LEU A 317 -77.81 -28.75 -5.17
CA LEU A 317 -77.05 -29.51 -6.17
C LEU A 317 -77.79 -29.41 -7.51
N THR A 318 -77.30 -28.57 -8.43
CA THR A 318 -77.88 -28.42 -9.77
C THR A 318 -77.00 -29.07 -10.81
N SER A 319 -77.50 -30.16 -11.42
CA SER A 319 -76.91 -30.77 -12.61
C SER A 319 -77.54 -30.16 -13.86
N LYS A 320 -76.77 -29.55 -14.76
CA LYS A 320 -77.28 -28.92 -16.00
C LYS A 320 -77.01 -29.82 -17.21
N ALA A 321 -78.09 -30.12 -17.97
CA ALA A 321 -78.17 -30.82 -19.26
C ALA A 321 -77.34 -32.12 -19.43
N GLY A 322 -78.01 -33.28 -19.47
CA GLY A 322 -77.43 -34.55 -19.92
C GLY A 322 -76.64 -35.36 -18.89
N ALA A 323 -76.45 -34.87 -17.66
CA ALA A 323 -75.74 -35.63 -16.64
C ALA A 323 -76.62 -36.74 -16.03
N MET A 324 -76.16 -37.99 -16.16
CA MET A 324 -76.79 -39.18 -15.59
C MET A 324 -76.26 -39.40 -14.17
N HIS A 325 -77.13 -39.38 -13.16
CA HIS A 325 -76.81 -39.88 -11.83
C HIS A 325 -77.13 -41.37 -11.77
N GLN A 326 -76.11 -42.21 -11.63
CA GLN A 326 -76.26 -43.66 -11.57
C GLN A 326 -75.58 -44.20 -10.31
N ALA A 327 -76.38 -44.73 -9.38
CA ALA A 327 -75.88 -45.45 -8.22
C ALA A 327 -75.75 -46.96 -8.58
N LYS A 328 -74.55 -47.53 -8.46
CA LYS A 328 -74.27 -48.94 -8.80
C LYS A 328 -73.83 -49.71 -7.55
N ALA A 329 -74.51 -50.84 -7.28
CA ALA A 329 -74.37 -51.80 -6.18
C ALA A 329 -74.76 -51.30 -4.77
N GLY A 330 -75.76 -51.94 -4.13
CA GLY A 330 -76.07 -51.89 -2.68
C GLY A 330 -76.49 -50.55 -2.06
N ALA A 331 -76.45 -49.43 -2.79
CA ALA A 331 -76.72 -48.10 -2.26
C ALA A 331 -78.23 -47.87 -2.00
N LEU A 332 -78.60 -47.61 -0.74
CA LEU A 332 -79.95 -47.17 -0.37
C LEU A 332 -80.05 -45.65 -0.56
N MET A 333 -80.80 -45.20 -1.56
CA MET A 333 -81.08 -43.77 -1.76
C MET A 333 -82.33 -43.40 -0.95
N MET A 334 -82.16 -42.68 0.17
CA MET A 334 -83.26 -42.23 1.01
C MET A 334 -83.46 -40.72 0.85
N VAL A 335 -84.56 -40.32 0.22
CA VAL A 335 -84.93 -38.91 0.04
C VAL A 335 -86.00 -38.58 1.09
N LYS A 336 -85.71 -37.66 2.02
CA LYS A 336 -86.68 -37.18 3.02
C LYS A 336 -87.04 -35.73 2.73
N GLY A 337 -88.32 -35.45 2.47
CA GLY A 337 -88.86 -34.09 2.38
C GLY A 337 -88.65 -33.35 1.04
N ALA A 338 -88.48 -34.04 -0.08
CA ALA A 338 -88.31 -33.42 -1.41
C ALA A 338 -89.39 -33.83 -2.41
N ILE A 339 -89.67 -32.97 -3.39
CA ILE A 339 -90.50 -33.28 -4.57
C ILE A 339 -89.61 -33.95 -5.61
N VAL A 340 -89.91 -35.20 -5.95
CA VAL A 340 -89.26 -35.94 -7.03
C VAL A 340 -90.22 -35.95 -8.22
N MET A 341 -89.88 -35.23 -9.30
CA MET A 341 -90.57 -35.36 -10.58
C MET A 341 -89.79 -36.36 -11.45
N ILE A 342 -90.41 -37.49 -11.74
CA ILE A 342 -89.97 -38.44 -12.75
C ILE A 342 -90.86 -38.16 -13.96
N ASN A 343 -90.26 -37.74 -15.08
CA ASN A 343 -90.99 -37.57 -16.35
C ASN A 343 -90.83 -38.81 -17.21
#